data_AF-A0A5R8LJ88-F1
#
_entry.id   AF-A0A5R8LJ88-F1
#
_cell.length_a   1.000
_cell.length_b   1.000
_cell.length_c   1.000
_cell.angle_alpha   90.00
_cell.angle_beta   90.00
_cell.angle_gamma   90.00
#
_symmetry.space_group_name_H-M   'P 1'
#
loop_
_entity.id
_entity.type
_entity.pdbx_description
1 polymer ?
#
loop_
_entity_poly.entity_id
_entity_poly.type
_entity_poly.pdbx_seq_one_letter_code
_entity_poly.pdbx_strand_id
1 'polypeptide(L)'
;MRVEEMTNRYLQRLDERLRAYETALNQTVADIERDYDSGFLNVTEAQWQDIVVLVESIVQANTRMIHEASDSIYANGEVSGNLLKLIKLAKHFATLDFSETPLIKQEAEL
;
A
#
# COMPACT_ATOMS: atom_id res chain seq x y z
N MET A 1 -28.12 9.38 15.86
CA MET A 1 -27.44 9.51 14.55
C MET A 1 -27.97 8.39 13.68
N ARG A 2 -28.47 8.67 12.48
CA ARG A 2 -29.05 7.60 11.65
C ARG A 2 -27.95 6.70 11.08
N VAL A 3 -28.27 5.43 10.83
CA VAL A 3 -27.38 4.45 10.17
C VAL A 3 -26.79 5.01 8.87
N GLU A 4 -27.60 5.70 8.05
CA GLU A 4 -27.14 6.36 6.81
C GLU A 4 -26.06 7.43 7.05
N GLU A 5 -26.16 8.22 8.13
CA GLU A 5 -25.15 9.23 8.48
C GLU A 5 -23.85 8.62 9.01
N MET A 6 -23.93 7.41 9.58
CA MET A 6 -22.75 6.65 10.03
C MET A 6 -22.05 6.00 8.84
N THR A 7 -22.79 5.37 7.94
CA THR A 7 -22.26 4.78 6.71
C THR A 7 -21.62 5.84 5.81
N ASN A 8 -22.27 6.99 5.61
CA ASN A 8 -21.73 8.06 4.77
C ASN A 8 -20.42 8.63 5.34
N ARG A 9 -20.35 8.83 6.67
CA ARG A 9 -19.10 9.25 7.34
C ARG A 9 -18.00 8.22 7.26
N TYR A 10 -18.34 6.93 7.33
CA TYR A 10 -17.36 5.85 7.18
C TYR A 10 -16.78 5.83 5.76
N LEU A 11 -17.63 5.88 4.74
CA LEU A 11 -17.20 5.92 3.33
C LEU A 11 -16.34 7.15 3.03
N GLN A 12 -16.70 8.33 3.57
CA GLN A 12 -15.89 9.53 3.41
C GLN A 12 -14.49 9.37 4.03
N ARG A 13 -14.38 8.81 5.24
CA ARG A 13 -13.09 8.54 5.87
C ARG A 13 -12.27 7.51 5.11
N LEU A 14 -12.93 6.52 4.51
CA LEU A 14 -12.27 5.51 3.68
C LEU A 14 -11.70 6.14 2.41
N ASP A 15 -12.47 6.98 1.72
CA ASP A 15 -12.03 7.75 0.55
C ASP A 15 -10.83 8.66 0.89
N GLU A 16 -10.90 9.42 1.98
CA GLU A 16 -9.80 10.27 2.44
C GLU A 16 -8.51 9.47 2.71
N ARG A 17 -8.64 8.30 3.35
CA ARG A 17 -7.50 7.40 3.61
C ARG A 17 -6.91 6.82 2.32
N LEU A 18 -7.74 6.42 1.37
CA LEU A 18 -7.31 5.89 0.08
C LEU A 18 -6.57 6.95 -0.73
N ARG A 19 -7.08 8.19 -0.79
CA ARG A 19 -6.41 9.31 -1.47
C ARG A 19 -5.05 9.66 -0.85
N ALA A 20 -4.95 9.64 0.49
CA ALA A 20 -3.68 9.84 1.16
C ALA A 20 -2.69 8.72 0.81
N TYR A 21 -3.18 7.49 0.68
CA TYR A 21 -2.39 6.33 0.27
C TYR A 21 -1.84 6.47 -1.14
N GLU A 22 -2.73 6.80 -2.08
CA GLU A 22 -2.38 7.01 -3.48
C GLU A 22 -1.33 8.12 -3.63
N THR A 23 -1.53 9.24 -2.93
CA THR A 23 -0.56 10.36 -2.92
C THR A 23 0.80 9.91 -2.42
N ALA A 24 0.84 9.16 -1.31
CA ALA A 24 2.08 8.67 -0.72
C ALA A 24 2.78 7.62 -1.60
N LEU A 25 2.01 6.74 -2.27
CA LEU A 25 2.53 5.77 -3.23
C LEU A 25 3.16 6.48 -4.43
N ASN A 26 2.41 7.37 -5.09
CA ASN A 26 2.88 8.09 -6.27
C ASN A 26 4.15 8.91 -5.98
N GLN A 27 4.19 9.59 -4.83
CA GLN A 27 5.38 10.32 -4.41
C GLN A 27 6.58 9.38 -4.18
N THR A 28 6.36 8.22 -3.56
CA THR A 28 7.44 7.27 -3.27
C THR A 28 7.96 6.61 -4.55
N VAL A 29 7.10 6.32 -5.53
CA VAL A 29 7.52 5.81 -6.84
C VAL A 29 8.37 6.86 -7.56
N ALA A 30 7.93 8.12 -7.61
CA ALA A 30 8.70 9.21 -8.21
C ALA A 30 10.06 9.44 -7.51
N ASP A 31 10.10 9.30 -6.18
CA ASP A 31 11.35 9.37 -5.42
C ASP A 31 12.31 8.21 -5.75
N ILE A 32 11.79 7.00 -5.99
CA ILE A 32 12.59 5.83 -6.42
C ILE A 32 13.17 6.05 -7.81
N GLU A 33 12.36 6.51 -8.77
CA GLU A 33 12.81 6.83 -10.13
C GLU A 33 13.93 7.87 -10.09
N ARG A 34 13.75 8.95 -9.32
CA ARG A 34 14.78 9.98 -9.15
C ARG A 34 16.05 9.42 -8.52
N ASP A 35 15.94 8.61 -7.47
CA ASP A 35 17.11 8.05 -6.79
C ASP A 35 17.86 7.08 -7.71
N TYR A 36 17.14 6.32 -8.56
CA TYR A 36 17.72 5.46 -9.59
C TYR A 36 18.48 6.28 -10.65
N ASP A 37 17.82 7.29 -11.24
CA ASP A 37 18.42 8.16 -12.26
C ASP A 37 19.63 8.95 -11.74
N SER A 38 19.63 9.27 -10.45
CA SER A 38 20.70 10.02 -9.78
C SER A 38 21.83 9.12 -9.25
N GLY A 39 21.72 7.79 -9.39
CA GLY A 39 22.69 6.83 -8.89
C GLY A 39 22.72 6.65 -7.37
N PHE A 40 21.71 7.13 -6.65
CA PHE A 40 21.54 6.95 -5.20
C PHE A 40 20.82 5.64 -4.84
N LEU A 41 20.12 5.02 -5.81
CA LEU A 41 19.51 3.70 -5.68
C LEU A 41 20.24 2.71 -6.58
N ASN A 42 21.06 1.85 -5.98
CA ASN A 42 21.71 0.75 -6.67
C ASN A 42 20.93 -0.55 -6.41
N VAL A 43 20.25 -1.04 -7.43
CA VAL A 43 19.43 -2.26 -7.36
C VAL A 43 19.81 -3.20 -8.48
N THR A 44 19.67 -4.50 -8.23
CA THR A 44 19.84 -5.52 -9.26
C THR A 44 18.66 -5.51 -10.24
N GLU A 45 18.85 -6.06 -11.44
CA GLU A 45 17.75 -6.25 -12.41
C GLU A 45 16.60 -7.07 -11.79
N ALA A 46 16.92 -8.10 -10.99
CA ALA A 46 15.92 -8.89 -10.29
C ALA A 46 15.15 -8.06 -9.25
N GLN A 47 15.85 -7.23 -8.45
CA GLN A 47 15.18 -6.32 -7.53
C GLN A 47 14.28 -5.32 -8.27
N TRP A 48 14.70 -4.82 -9.43
CA TRP A 48 13.89 -3.90 -10.22
C TRP A 48 12.59 -4.55 -10.71
N GLN A 49 12.67 -5.79 -11.20
CA GLN A 49 11.50 -6.56 -11.59
C GLN A 49 10.55 -6.79 -10.41
N ASP A 50 11.08 -7.10 -9.22
CA ASP A 50 10.26 -7.27 -8.03
C ASP A 50 9.62 -5.95 -7.56
N ILE A 51 10.28 -4.80 -7.73
CA ILE A 51 9.71 -3.48 -7.45
C ILE A 51 8.51 -3.21 -8.36
N VAL A 52 8.62 -3.51 -9.66
CA VAL A 52 7.51 -3.39 -10.61
C VAL A 52 6.34 -4.28 -10.18
N VAL A 53 6.61 -5.56 -9.88
CA VAL A 53 5.60 -6.51 -9.39
C VAL A 53 4.94 -6.01 -8.10
N LEU A 54 5.70 -5.42 -7.18
CA LEU A 54 5.16 -4.86 -5.94
C LEU A 54 4.18 -3.72 -6.21
N VAL A 55 4.54 -2.77 -7.09
CA VAL A 55 3.68 -1.63 -7.45
C VAL A 55 2.41 -2.11 -8.14
N GLU A 56 2.51 -3.04 -9.09
CA GLU A 56 1.34 -3.64 -9.76
C GLU A 56 0.44 -4.38 -8.76
N SER A 57 1.02 -5.08 -7.79
CA SER A 57 0.27 -5.80 -6.76
C SER A 57 -0.52 -4.86 -5.85
N ILE A 58 0.00 -3.66 -5.58
CA ILE A 58 -0.72 -2.61 -4.85
C ILE A 58 -1.92 -2.13 -5.68
N VAL A 59 -1.71 -1.83 -6.96
CA VAL A 59 -2.78 -1.39 -7.88
C VAL A 59 -3.91 -2.44 -7.97
N GLN A 60 -3.55 -3.72 -7.98
CA GLN A 60 -4.50 -4.83 -8.01
C GLN A 60 -5.07 -5.22 -6.64
N ALA A 61 -4.63 -4.57 -5.56
CA ALA A 61 -4.91 -4.94 -4.19
C ALA A 61 -4.65 -6.42 -3.86
N ASN A 62 -3.64 -7.03 -4.51
CA ASN A 62 -3.27 -8.42 -4.32
C ASN A 62 -2.33 -8.57 -3.11
N THR A 63 -2.91 -8.73 -1.93
CA THR A 63 -2.17 -8.78 -0.65
C THR A 63 -1.12 -9.90 -0.61
N ARG A 64 -1.43 -11.07 -1.18
CA ARG A 64 -0.47 -12.19 -1.28
C ARG A 64 0.77 -11.78 -2.08
N MET A 65 0.57 -11.21 -3.27
CA MET A 65 1.70 -10.79 -4.10
C MET A 65 2.46 -9.61 -3.52
N ILE A 66 1.80 -8.71 -2.78
CA ILE A 66 2.50 -7.65 -2.02
C ILE A 66 3.51 -8.27 -1.05
N HIS A 67 3.13 -9.31 -0.31
CA HIS A 67 4.03 -9.99 0.61
C HIS A 67 5.16 -10.72 -0.13
N GLU A 68 4.83 -11.51 -1.14
CA GLU A 68 5.81 -12.27 -1.94
C GLU A 68 6.84 -11.36 -2.62
N ALA A 69 6.40 -10.29 -3.29
CA ALA A 69 7.29 -9.34 -3.94
C ALA A 69 8.15 -8.57 -2.92
N SER A 70 7.56 -8.14 -1.80
CA SER A 70 8.32 -7.47 -0.74
C SER A 70 9.46 -8.34 -0.21
N ASP A 71 9.19 -9.62 0.03
CA ASP A 71 10.19 -10.54 0.57
C ASP A 71 11.25 -10.90 -0.49
N SER A 72 10.86 -10.99 -1.78
CA SER A 72 11.80 -11.15 -2.90
C SER A 72 12.75 -9.97 -3.06
N ILE A 73 12.28 -8.72 -2.90
CA ILE A 73 13.14 -7.53 -2.96
C ILE A 73 14.25 -7.57 -1.90
N TYR A 74 13.92 -8.01 -0.68
CA TYR A 74 14.90 -8.20 0.38
C TYR A 74 15.88 -9.34 0.09
N ALA A 75 15.44 -10.39 -0.61
CA ALA A 75 16.31 -11.51 -0.98
C ALA A 75 17.31 -11.13 -2.09
N ASN A 76 16.94 -10.22 -2.98
CA ASN A 76 17.70 -9.89 -4.18
C ASN A 76 18.69 -8.71 -4.02
N GLY A 77 18.79 -8.11 -2.83
CA GLY A 77 19.81 -7.08 -2.55
C GLY A 77 19.52 -6.21 -1.33
N GLU A 78 20.30 -5.13 -1.19
CA GLU A 78 20.12 -4.17 -0.10
C GLU A 78 18.80 -3.38 -0.26
N VAL A 79 18.18 -3.07 0.88
CA VAL A 79 16.94 -2.29 0.94
C VAL A 79 17.13 -1.12 1.90
N SER A 80 17.16 0.09 1.35
CA SER A 80 17.32 1.32 2.11
C SER A 80 16.54 2.48 1.47
N GLY A 81 16.55 3.65 2.10
CA GLY A 81 15.96 4.87 1.55
C GLY A 81 14.50 4.74 1.10
N ASN A 82 14.21 5.20 -0.12
CA ASN A 82 12.87 5.21 -0.68
C ASN A 82 12.37 3.80 -1.05
N LEU A 83 13.26 2.85 -1.32
CA LEU A 83 12.87 1.45 -1.51
C LEU A 83 12.30 0.83 -0.22
N LEU A 84 12.94 1.08 0.93
CA LEU A 84 12.40 0.68 2.23
C LEU A 84 11.04 1.33 2.51
N LYS A 85 10.88 2.60 2.12
CA LYS A 85 9.62 3.34 2.28
C LYS A 85 8.50 2.71 1.44
N LEU A 86 8.76 2.33 0.19
CA LEU A 86 7.80 1.64 -0.67
C LEU A 86 7.34 0.33 -0.05
N ILE A 87 8.27 -0.51 0.43
CA ILE A 87 7.91 -1.81 1.03
C ILE A 87 7.06 -1.62 2.30
N LYS A 88 7.41 -0.64 3.15
CA LYS A 88 6.61 -0.32 4.35
C LYS A 88 5.20 0.12 3.99
N LEU A 89 5.07 0.95 2.95
CA LEU A 89 3.79 1.39 2.43
C LEU A 89 3.00 0.19 1.87
N ALA A 90 3.61 -0.65 1.04
CA ALA A 90 2.95 -1.84 0.50
C ALA A 90 2.46 -2.80 1.61
N LYS A 91 3.31 -3.13 2.59
CA LYS A 91 2.93 -4.00 3.71
C LYS A 91 1.83 -3.37 4.56
N HIS A 92 1.86 -2.06 4.78
CA HIS A 92 0.77 -1.40 5.49
C HIS A 92 -0.54 -1.47 4.68
N PHE A 93 -0.49 -1.32 3.36
CA PHE A 93 -1.66 -1.43 2.49
C PHE A 93 -2.29 -2.81 2.58
N ALA A 94 -1.46 -3.87 2.55
CA ALA A 94 -1.92 -5.25 2.69
C ALA A 94 -2.59 -5.55 4.05
N THR A 95 -2.31 -4.74 5.09
CA THR A 95 -2.98 -4.82 6.40
C THR A 95 -4.25 -3.97 6.51
N LEU A 96 -4.55 -3.15 5.50
CA LEU A 96 -5.79 -2.40 5.50
C LEU A 96 -6.96 -3.36 5.27
N ASP A 97 -7.71 -3.59 6.33
CA ASP A 97 -8.99 -4.25 6.24
C ASP A 97 -10.03 -3.27 5.69
N PHE A 98 -10.42 -3.47 4.43
CA PHE A 98 -11.50 -2.75 3.77
C PHE A 98 -12.85 -3.47 3.95
N SER A 99 -12.91 -4.59 4.68
CA SER A 99 -14.17 -5.24 5.00
C SER A 99 -15.00 -4.38 5.96
N GLU A 100 -16.30 -4.31 5.73
CA GLU A 100 -17.27 -3.44 6.44
C GLU A 100 -17.53 -3.82 7.92
N THR A 101 -16.60 -4.48 8.60
CA THR A 101 -16.83 -5.00 9.96
C THR A 101 -15.92 -4.26 10.92
N PRO A 102 -16.40 -3.26 11.68
CA PRO A 102 -17.46 -3.48 12.67
C PRO A 102 -18.34 -2.24 12.95
N LEU A 103 -19.67 -2.27 12.72
CA LEU A 103 -20.62 -1.39 13.47
C LEU A 103 -22.10 -1.78 13.29
N ILE A 104 -22.46 -2.65 12.33
CA ILE A 104 -23.83 -3.22 12.21
C ILE A 104 -23.97 -4.46 13.12
N LYS A 105 -23.64 -4.31 14.42
CA LYS A 105 -23.98 -5.32 15.44
C LYS A 105 -24.74 -4.73 16.64
N GLN A 106 -25.15 -3.47 16.57
CA GLN A 106 -26.05 -2.85 17.55
C GLN A 106 -27.31 -2.36 16.86
N GLU A 107 -28.13 -3.28 16.36
CA GLU A 107 -29.58 -3.05 16.08
C GLU A 107 -30.31 -4.37 15.75
N ALA A 108 -29.82 -5.52 16.22
CA ALA A 108 -30.47 -6.82 16.10
C ALA A 108 -30.83 -7.44 17.47
N GLU A 109 -30.93 -6.61 18.51
CA GLU A 109 -31.68 -6.93 19.72
C GLU A 109 -32.93 -6.03 19.74
N LEU A 110 -33.99 -6.49 19.07
CA LEU A 110 -35.38 -6.09 19.30
C LEU A 110 -36.19 -7.36 19.54
#